data_AF-A0A193QFT4-F1
#
_entry.id   AF-A0A193QFT4-F1
#
_cell.length_a   1.000
_cell.length_b   1.000
_cell.length_c   1.000
_cell.angle_alpha   90.00
_cell.angle_beta   90.00
_cell.angle_gamma   90.00
#
_symmetry.space_group_name_H-M   'P 1'
#
loop_
_entity.id
_entity.type
_entity.pdbx_description
1 polymer ?
#
loop_
_entity_poly.entity_id
_entity_poly.type
_entity_poly.pdbx_seq_one_letter_code
_entity_poly.pdbx_strand_id
1 'polypeptide(L)' 'MDVYHAWLIEDLPGGRVRILTQETQKGQPVVELVRTRPNPMLNGYQAWLDGMVAAARRGRQI' A
#
# COMPACT_ATOMS: atom_id res chain seq x y z
N MET A 1 6.62 -8.06 17.16
CA MET A 1 6.90 -7.80 15.74
C MET A 1 6.75 -6.32 15.58
N ASP A 2 7.78 -5.65 15.08
CA ASP A 2 7.80 -4.21 14.95
C ASP A 2 7.56 -3.87 13.48
N VAL A 3 6.61 -2.96 13.25
CA VAL A 3 6.19 -2.57 11.91
C VAL A 3 6.21 -1.06 11.82
N TYR A 4 6.83 -0.55 10.77
CA TYR A 4 6.75 0.86 10.40
C TYR A 4 6.14 0.97 9.01
N HIS A 5 4.94 1.55 8.93
CA HIS A 5 4.18 1.67 7.70
C HIS A 5 4.00 3.14 7.32
N ALA A 6 4.72 3.55 6.28
CA ALA A 6 4.74 4.92 5.78
C ALA A 6 3.88 5.07 4.52
N TRP A 7 3.29 6.25 4.39
CA TRP A 7 2.47 6.64 3.24
C TRP A 7 2.92 8.02 2.77
N LEU A 8 2.99 8.18 1.45
CA LEU A 8 3.20 9.46 0.78
C LEU A 8 2.08 9.65 -0.24
N ILE A 9 1.34 10.75 -0.08
CA ILE A 9 0.28 11.16 -1.00
C ILE A 9 0.68 12.54 -1.51
N GLU A 10 0.78 12.67 -2.83
CA GLU A 10 1.23 13.91 -3.44
C GLU A 10 0.54 14.19 -4.78
N ASP A 11 0.36 15.47 -5.06
CA ASP A 11 -0.09 15.93 -6.36
C ASP A 11 1.06 15.88 -7.37
N LEU A 12 0.74 15.41 -8.57
CA LEU A 12 1.63 15.39 -9.72
C LEU A 12 1.05 16.25 -10.85
N PRO A 13 1.91 16.81 -11.73
CA PRO A 13 1.46 17.56 -12.90
C PRO A 13 0.46 16.78 -13.76
N GLY A 14 -0.47 17.51 -14.38
CA GLY A 14 -1.53 16.93 -15.21
C GLY A 14 -2.73 16.40 -14.42
N GLY A 15 -2.98 16.92 -13.21
CA GLY A 15 -4.15 16.55 -12.40
C GLY A 15 -4.11 15.10 -11.91
N ARG A 16 -2.91 14.59 -11.63
CA ARG A 16 -2.69 13.22 -11.14
C ARG A 16 -2.33 13.27 -9.66
N VAL A 17 -2.69 12.22 -8.93
CA VAL A 17 -2.26 12.00 -7.56
C VAL A 17 -1.45 10.71 -7.52
N ARG A 18 -0.29 10.73 -6.84
CA ARG A 18 0.47 9.53 -6.52
C ARG A 18 0.21 9.15 -5.07
N ILE A 19 -0.04 7.86 -4.86
CA ILE A 19 -0.13 7.23 -3.55
C ILE A 19 1.00 6.20 -3.50
N LEU A 20 1.95 6.41 -2.61
CA LEU A 20 3.06 5.52 -2.35
C LEU A 20 2.94 4.98 -0.92
N THR A 21 3.14 3.68 -0.76
CA THR A 21 3.14 3.03 0.54
C THR A 21 4.38 2.16 0.68
N GLN A 22 5.00 2.19 1.86
CA GLN A 22 6.18 1.40 2.18
C GLN A 22 6.08 0.89 3.61
N GLU A 23 6.32 -0.40 3.81
CA GLU A 23 6.34 -1.00 5.14
C GLU A 23 7.70 -1.65 5.40
N THR A 24 8.22 -1.44 6.59
CA THR A 24 9.37 -2.16 7.13
C THR A 24 8.90 -3.03 8.29
N GLN A 25 9.24 -4.31 8.24
CA GLN A 25 8.84 -5.29 9.24
C GLN A 25 10.07 -5.92 9.89
N LYS A 26 10.07 -6.04 11.22
CA LYS A 26 11.13 -6.67 12.01
C LYS A 26 10.57 -7.73 12.97
N GLY A 27 11.14 -8.92 12.93
CA GLY A 27 10.85 -10.00 13.87
C GLY A 27 10.81 -11.38 13.23
N GLN A 28 10.86 -12.44 14.04
CA GLN A 28 10.80 -13.83 13.58
C GLN A 28 9.59 -14.16 12.68
N PRO A 29 8.36 -13.66 12.94
CA PRO A 29 7.21 -13.97 12.09
C PRO A 29 7.37 -13.51 10.62
N VAL A 30 8.25 -12.55 10.36
CA VAL A 30 8.51 -11.98 9.03
C VAL A 30 9.37 -12.91 8.17
N VAL A 31 10.16 -13.78 8.79
CA VAL A 31 11.13 -14.63 8.09
C VAL A 31 10.44 -15.57 7.11
N GLU A 32 9.31 -16.15 7.52
CA GLU A 32 8.50 -16.99 6.65
C GLU A 32 7.79 -16.17 5.58
N LEU A 33 7.21 -15.03 5.97
CA LEU A 33 6.52 -14.09 5.08
C LEU A 33 7.39 -13.63 3.90
N VAL A 34 8.66 -13.34 4.15
CA VAL A 34 9.64 -12.91 3.13
C VAL A 34 9.94 -14.02 2.12
N ARG A 35 9.78 -15.30 2.50
CA ARG A 35 10.03 -16.46 1.64
C ARG A 35 8.80 -16.87 0.83
N THR A 36 7.59 -16.55 1.29
CA THR A 36 6.35 -16.89 0.61
C THR A 36 6.26 -16.26 -0.78
N ARG A 37 5.91 -17.07 -1.79
CA ARG A 37 5.69 -16.63 -3.17
C ARG A 37 4.33 -17.15 -3.66
N PRO A 38 3.46 -16.30 -4.24
CA PRO A 38 3.63 -14.85 -4.41
C PRO A 38 3.71 -14.11 -3.05
N ASN A 39 4.33 -12.93 -3.03
CA ASN A 39 4.54 -12.19 -1.77
C ASN A 39 3.19 -11.68 -1.24
N PRO A 40 2.70 -12.17 -0.08
CA PRO A 40 1.39 -11.81 0.44
C PRO A 40 1.29 -10.33 0.84
N MET A 41 2.38 -9.74 1.33
CA MET A 41 2.39 -8.32 1.72
C MET A 41 2.23 -7.42 0.50
N LEU A 42 2.96 -7.72 -0.58
CA LEU A 42 2.84 -6.97 -1.84
C LEU A 42 1.39 -7.01 -2.38
N ASN A 43 0.78 -8.20 -2.38
CA ASN A 43 -0.61 -8.36 -2.83
C ASN A 43 -1.59 -7.59 -1.93
N GLY A 44 -1.39 -7.61 -0.61
CA GLY A 44 -2.20 -6.85 0.34
C GLY A 44 -2.12 -5.34 0.11
N TYR A 45 -0.91 -4.80 -0.09
CA TYR A 45 -0.73 -3.38 -0.38
C TYR A 45 -1.37 -2.97 -1.70
N GLN A 46 -1.26 -3.80 -2.74
CA GLN A 46 -1.90 -3.52 -4.02
C GLN A 46 -3.42 -3.47 -3.86
N ALA A 47 -4.01 -4.43 -3.14
CA ALA A 47 -5.45 -4.44 -2.87
C ALA A 47 -5.89 -3.18 -2.08
N TRP A 48 -5.09 -2.70 -1.13
CA TRP A 48 -5.36 -1.43 -0.45
C TRP A 48 -5.30 -0.23 -1.39
N LEU A 49 -4.27 -0.12 -2.22
CA LEU A 49 -4.15 0.97 -3.20
C LEU A 49 -5.33 0.99 -4.16
N ASP A 50 -5.71 -0.16 -4.70
CA ASP A 50 -6.85 -0.30 -5.61
C ASP A 50 -8.16 0.10 -4.92
N GLY A 51 -8.36 -0.36 -3.68
CA GLY A 51 -9.52 -0.03 -2.86
C GLY A 51 -9.63 1.48 -2.55
N MET A 52 -8.52 2.12 -2.17
CA MET A 52 -8.45 3.55 -1.92
C MET A 52 -8.76 4.36 -3.17
N VAL A 53 -8.17 4.01 -4.31
CA VAL A 53 -8.44 4.68 -5.59
C VAL A 53 -9.92 4.53 -5.97
N ALA A 54 -10.49 3.33 -5.81
CA ALA A 54 -11.90 3.09 -6.09
C ALA A 54 -12.82 3.92 -5.17
N ALA A 55 -12.51 4.01 -3.88
CA ALA A 55 -13.27 4.81 -2.92
C ALA A 55 -13.21 6.31 -3.25
N ALA A 56 -12.02 6.85 -3.55
CA ALA A 56 -11.84 8.25 -3.93
C ALA A 56 -12.62 8.61 -5.21
N ARG A 57 -12.61 7.71 -6.21
CA ARG A 57 -13.38 7.91 -7.45
C ARG A 57 -14.89 7.92 -7.22
N ARG A 58 -15.41 7.05 -6.35
CA ARG A 58 -16.84 7.04 -5.98
C ARG A 58 -17.24 8.31 -5.22
N GLY A 59 -16.40 8.78 -4.30
CA GLY A 59 -16.67 10.00 -3.52
C GLY A 59 -16.70 11.28 -4.37
N ARG A 60 -16.07 11.29 -5.55
CA ARG A 60 -16.11 12.42 -6.50
C ARG A 60 -17.40 12.50 -7.32
N GLN A 61 -18.22 11.45 -7.33
CA GLN A 61 -19.47 11.40 -8.11
C GLN A 61 -20.66 12.03 -7.38
N ILE A 62 -20.40 12.79 -6.30
CA ILE A 62 -21.39 13.48 -5.47
C ILE A 62 -21.24 14.99 -5.68
#